data_AF-A0A971IXH7-F1
#
_entry.id   AF-A0A971IXH7-F1
#
_cell.length_a   1.000
_cell.length_b   1.000
_cell.length_c   1.000
_cell.angle_alpha   90.00
_cell.angle_beta   90.00
_cell.angle_gamma   90.00
#
_symmetry.space_group_name_H-M   'P 1'
#
loop_
_entity.id
_entity.type
_entity.pdbx_description
1 polymer ?
#
loop_
_entity_poly.entity_id
_entity_poly.type
_entity_poly.pdbx_seq_one_letter_code
_entity_poly.pdbx_strand_id
1 'polypeptide(L)'
;MRKFYQYILLFLVLTLASCEELYTPEIEESPSALVVEGFLTDRNEHITVRLTRSASFNDNSFYYNERGAIVTIESLSGQVYSTSEVSKGNYQTNEPVKTEAGQGYYVRIITRDGTEYRSEVEEMPVPTQIQDVYVVDSTFRDVNYNYWGEPVVSDYRGITFSIRPQQTGVENTGFLYRWNGLVNYLVYSELQLSGFNYYCWDKIWSTTTYVYDYFKDEYITELPVGDLHSLSFYYLGPLPIDSTRFMGEIQRINTTSLYYQLEQYSISKKGAKYWRSIKKQSESSGTLFDPVEEQIVGNITCLSDSCKIAFGYFSVVSASEKVIAVDFDGEKCEEVRVVDSMPNPDHDEDCSLNVMPDFWFN
;
A
#
# COMPACT_ATOMS: atom_id res chain seq x y z
N MET A 1 38.42 -14.36 64.35
CA MET A 1 38.39 -14.26 62.88
C MET A 1 37.58 -15.37 62.20
N ARG A 2 37.77 -16.66 62.53
CA ARG A 2 37.04 -17.79 61.89
C ARG A 2 35.50 -17.69 61.93
N LYS A 3 34.91 -17.22 63.04
CA LYS A 3 33.44 -17.03 63.14
C LYS A 3 32.91 -15.86 62.29
N PHE A 4 33.72 -14.84 62.05
CA PHE A 4 33.34 -13.67 61.24
C PHE A 4 33.24 -14.04 59.75
N TYR A 5 34.19 -14.82 59.24
CA TYR A 5 34.11 -15.38 57.88
C TYR A 5 32.93 -16.34 57.70
N GLN A 6 32.50 -17.06 58.74
CA GLN A 6 31.30 -17.90 58.68
C GLN A 6 30.01 -17.07 58.54
N TYR A 7 29.89 -15.94 59.22
CA TYR A 7 28.73 -15.05 59.07
C TYR A 7 28.73 -14.32 57.71
N ILE A 8 29.90 -13.94 57.19
CA ILE A 8 30.02 -13.35 55.85
C ILE A 8 29.64 -14.37 54.77
N LEU A 9 30.10 -15.62 54.90
CA LEU A 9 29.74 -16.69 53.99
C LEU A 9 28.23 -16.97 54.01
N LEU A 10 27.63 -16.96 55.21
CA LEU A 10 26.18 -17.16 55.37
C LEU A 10 25.38 -16.01 54.72
N PHE A 11 25.80 -14.76 54.92
CA PHE A 11 25.17 -13.59 54.31
C PHE A 11 25.29 -13.60 52.78
N LEU A 12 26.46 -13.98 52.25
CA LEU A 12 26.71 -14.12 50.81
C LEU A 12 25.84 -15.22 50.18
N VAL A 13 25.60 -16.33 50.90
CA VAL A 13 24.71 -17.42 50.44
C VAL A 13 23.25 -16.97 50.43
N LEU A 14 22.83 -16.14 51.41
CA LEU A 14 21.48 -15.58 51.46
C LEU A 14 21.20 -14.56 50.34
N THR A 15 22.21 -13.80 49.89
CA THR A 15 22.04 -12.86 48.77
C THR A 15 21.98 -13.54 47.39
N LEU A 16 22.40 -14.81 47.30
CA LEU A 16 22.31 -15.62 46.06
C LEU A 16 20.99 -16.38 45.93
N ALA A 17 20.12 -16.34 46.95
CA ALA A 17 18.80 -16.98 46.95
C ALA A 17 17.69 -16.08 46.37
N SER A 18 18.00 -15.30 45.33
CA SER A 18 16.99 -14.57 44.57
C SER A 18 16.39 -15.50 43.54
N CYS A 19 15.28 -16.15 43.87
CA CYS A 19 14.43 -16.78 42.86
C CYS A 19 13.71 -15.68 42.10
N GLU A 20 14.10 -15.44 40.85
CA GLU A 20 13.22 -14.76 39.90
C GLU A 20 12.11 -15.75 39.52
N GLU A 21 10.90 -15.48 39.99
CA GLU A 21 9.72 -16.22 39.57
C GLU A 21 9.24 -15.63 38.25
N LEU A 22 9.29 -16.45 37.18
CA LEU A 22 8.77 -16.07 35.87
C LEU A 22 7.25 -15.85 36.00
N TYR A 23 6.85 -14.58 36.06
CA TYR A 23 5.45 -14.20 35.90
C TYR A 23 5.03 -14.48 34.46
N THR A 24 4.29 -15.57 34.26
CA THR A 24 3.61 -15.87 33.01
C THR A 24 2.17 -15.39 33.18
N PRO A 25 1.78 -14.23 32.65
CA PRO A 25 0.40 -13.79 32.73
C PRO A 25 -0.50 -14.85 32.07
N GLU A 26 -1.57 -15.26 32.74
CA GLU A 26 -2.65 -16.01 32.11
C GLU A 26 -3.37 -15.05 31.16
N ILE A 27 -2.92 -15.03 29.91
CA ILE A 27 -3.56 -14.27 28.84
C ILE A 27 -4.79 -15.08 28.43
N GLU A 28 -5.99 -14.51 28.61
CA GLU A 28 -7.21 -15.10 28.06
C GLU A 28 -7.00 -15.34 26.56
N GLU A 29 -7.15 -16.58 26.11
CA GLU A 29 -7.08 -16.90 24.69
C GLU A 29 -8.15 -16.10 23.95
N SER A 30 -7.71 -15.06 23.23
CA SER A 30 -8.63 -14.26 22.44
C SER A 30 -9.15 -15.12 21.29
N PRO A 31 -10.47 -15.26 21.12
CA PRO A 31 -11.03 -16.06 20.05
C PRO A 31 -10.59 -15.48 18.69
N SER A 32 -10.22 -16.37 17.77
CA SER A 32 -9.79 -15.98 16.43
C SER A 32 -10.88 -15.17 15.71
N ALA A 33 -10.60 -13.89 15.48
CA ALA A 33 -11.53 -12.95 14.90
C ALA A 33 -11.39 -12.91 13.38
N LEU A 34 -12.53 -12.81 12.67
CA LEU A 34 -12.52 -12.62 11.23
C LEU A 34 -12.07 -11.19 10.90
N VAL A 35 -11.16 -11.06 9.94
CA VAL A 35 -10.71 -9.79 9.37
C VAL A 35 -11.14 -9.76 7.91
N VAL A 36 -11.87 -8.71 7.51
CA VAL A 36 -12.38 -8.56 6.15
C VAL A 36 -11.75 -7.32 5.52
N GLU A 37 -11.13 -7.50 4.36
CA GLU A 37 -10.61 -6.39 3.55
C GLU A 37 -11.25 -6.48 2.17
N GLY A 38 -11.88 -5.41 1.71
CA GLY A 38 -12.45 -5.36 0.38
C GLY A 38 -12.59 -3.93 -0.12
N PHE A 39 -12.50 -3.77 -1.42
CA PHE A 39 -12.45 -2.46 -2.06
C PHE A 39 -13.32 -2.48 -3.32
N LEU A 40 -14.55 -2.01 -3.19
CA LEU A 40 -15.53 -1.93 -4.28
C LEU A 40 -15.43 -0.56 -4.97
N THR A 41 -15.26 -0.55 -6.29
CA THR A 41 -15.15 0.66 -7.12
C THR A 41 -16.17 0.68 -8.26
N ASP A 42 -16.47 1.86 -8.79
CA ASP A 42 -17.28 2.13 -9.98
C ASP A 42 -16.58 1.81 -11.32
N ARG A 43 -15.33 1.33 -11.29
CA ARG A 43 -14.63 0.79 -12.46
C ARG A 43 -15.17 -0.58 -12.82
N ASN A 44 -15.19 -0.90 -14.12
CA ASN A 44 -15.63 -2.20 -14.60
C ASN A 44 -14.49 -3.24 -14.46
N GLU A 45 -14.34 -3.81 -13.26
CA GLU A 45 -13.24 -4.71 -12.91
C GLU A 45 -13.68 -5.83 -11.96
N HIS A 46 -12.82 -6.83 -11.80
CA HIS A 46 -13.05 -7.89 -10.82
C HIS A 46 -12.75 -7.39 -9.40
N ILE A 47 -13.71 -7.53 -8.49
CA ILE A 47 -13.57 -7.06 -7.11
C ILE A 47 -13.12 -8.21 -6.22
N THR A 48 -12.08 -7.98 -5.42
CA THR A 48 -11.56 -8.98 -4.48
C THR A 48 -11.90 -8.61 -3.04
N VAL A 49 -12.42 -9.58 -2.29
CA VAL A 49 -12.61 -9.54 -0.84
C VAL A 49 -11.66 -10.55 -0.23
N ARG A 50 -10.73 -10.08 0.60
CA ARG A 50 -9.78 -10.90 1.34
C ARG A 50 -10.31 -11.16 2.75
N LEU A 51 -10.33 -12.43 3.13
CA LEU A 51 -10.73 -12.88 4.45
C LEU A 51 -9.56 -13.55 5.16
N THR A 52 -9.20 -13.00 6.31
CA THR A 52 -8.21 -13.60 7.22
C THR A 52 -8.77 -13.77 8.62
N ARG A 53 -8.03 -14.48 9.45
CA ARG A 53 -8.34 -14.75 10.85
C ARG A 53 -7.16 -14.34 11.69
N SER A 54 -7.40 -13.59 12.76
CA SER A 54 -6.34 -13.27 13.72
C SER A 54 -5.81 -14.56 14.35
N ALA A 55 -4.49 -14.63 14.49
CA ALA A 55 -3.86 -15.69 15.25
C ALA A 55 -3.96 -15.40 16.75
N SER A 56 -3.97 -16.46 17.56
CA SER A 56 -3.90 -16.32 19.02
C SER A 56 -2.48 -15.93 19.43
N PHE A 57 -2.34 -15.29 20.59
CA PHE A 57 -1.05 -14.76 21.08
C PHE A 57 0.07 -15.81 21.16
N ASN A 58 -0.29 -17.06 21.45
CA ASN A 58 0.68 -18.17 21.56
C ASN A 58 1.01 -18.85 20.23
N ASP A 59 0.48 -18.37 19.11
CA ASP A 59 0.78 -18.94 17.80
C ASP A 59 2.02 -18.32 17.16
N ASN A 60 2.77 -19.12 16.40
CA ASN A 60 3.91 -18.65 15.62
C ASN A 60 3.49 -17.88 14.34
N SER A 61 2.21 -17.93 13.98
CA SER A 61 1.65 -17.27 12.81
C SER A 61 1.05 -15.92 13.18
N PHE A 62 1.17 -14.91 12.33
CA PHE A 62 0.49 -13.61 12.56
C PHE A 62 -1.01 -13.64 12.21
N TYR A 63 -1.40 -14.44 11.23
CA TYR A 63 -2.79 -14.59 10.78
C TYR A 63 -2.97 -15.89 9.95
N TYR A 64 -4.22 -16.27 9.72
CA TYR A 64 -4.61 -17.37 8.81
C TYR A 64 -5.55 -16.89 7.71
N ASN A 65 -5.60 -17.60 6.59
CA ASN A 65 -6.57 -17.33 5.53
C ASN A 65 -7.89 -18.07 5.83
N GLU A 66 -9.03 -17.36 5.76
CA GLU A 66 -10.37 -17.94 5.92
C GLU A 66 -10.85 -18.53 4.59
N ARG A 67 -10.98 -19.86 4.52
CA ARG A 67 -11.19 -20.60 3.27
C ARG A 67 -12.58 -21.23 3.19
N GLY A 68 -13.10 -21.39 1.97
CA GLY A 68 -14.39 -22.04 1.72
C GLY A 68 -15.59 -21.29 2.30
N ALA A 69 -15.48 -19.98 2.51
CA ALA A 69 -16.62 -19.12 2.82
C ALA A 69 -17.44 -18.83 1.55
N ILE A 70 -18.72 -18.50 1.73
CA ILE A 70 -19.56 -17.95 0.68
C ILE A 70 -19.54 -16.44 0.85
N VAL A 71 -19.01 -15.73 -0.15
CA VAL A 71 -18.90 -14.26 -0.12
C VAL A 71 -19.73 -13.67 -1.27
N THR A 72 -20.60 -12.72 -0.95
CA THR A 72 -21.39 -11.97 -1.93
C THR A 72 -21.25 -10.47 -1.67
N ILE A 73 -21.18 -9.69 -2.75
CA ILE A 73 -21.31 -8.22 -2.69
C ILE A 73 -22.72 -7.90 -3.15
N GLU A 74 -23.46 -7.10 -2.39
CA GLU A 74 -24.87 -6.84 -2.62
C GLU A 74 -25.14 -5.33 -2.64
N SER A 75 -25.98 -4.89 -3.57
CA SER A 75 -26.48 -3.51 -3.60
C SER A 75 -27.79 -3.39 -2.82
N LEU A 76 -28.09 -2.18 -2.34
CA LEU A 76 -29.40 -1.87 -1.76
C LEU A 76 -30.55 -2.00 -2.78
N SER A 77 -30.25 -1.93 -4.08
CA SER A 77 -31.24 -2.16 -5.15
C SER A 77 -31.54 -3.65 -5.39
N GLY A 78 -30.87 -4.56 -4.68
CA GLY A 78 -31.10 -6.01 -4.75
C GLY A 78 -30.22 -6.75 -5.76
N GLN A 79 -29.26 -6.07 -6.39
CA GLN A 79 -28.28 -6.71 -7.26
C GLN A 79 -27.28 -7.49 -6.40
N VAL A 80 -26.98 -8.73 -6.81
CA VAL A 80 -26.03 -9.61 -6.12
C VAL A 80 -24.88 -9.92 -7.07
N TYR A 81 -23.66 -9.74 -6.59
CA TYR A 81 -22.43 -10.11 -7.27
C TYR A 81 -21.81 -11.30 -6.54
N SER A 82 -21.88 -12.48 -7.17
CA SER A 82 -21.30 -13.70 -6.64
C SER A 82 -19.78 -13.73 -6.82
N THR A 83 -19.09 -14.31 -5.84
CA THR A 83 -17.64 -14.47 -5.86
C THR A 83 -17.23 -15.94 -5.83
N SER A 84 -15.97 -16.21 -6.18
CA SER A 84 -15.29 -17.50 -6.04
C SER A 84 -13.94 -17.32 -5.36
N GLU A 85 -13.50 -18.30 -4.56
CA GLU A 85 -12.17 -18.30 -3.95
C GLU A 85 -11.10 -18.57 -5.03
N VAL A 86 -10.34 -17.55 -5.42
CA VAL A 86 -9.31 -17.64 -6.47
C VAL A 86 -7.93 -18.02 -5.92
N SER A 87 -7.69 -17.68 -4.66
CA SER A 87 -6.55 -18.16 -3.88
C SER A 87 -6.93 -18.19 -2.40
N LYS A 88 -6.10 -18.82 -1.56
CA LYS A 88 -6.43 -19.06 -0.14
C LYS A 88 -6.89 -17.76 0.55
N GLY A 89 -8.18 -17.67 0.88
CA GLY A 89 -8.78 -16.51 1.55
C GLY A 89 -9.05 -15.28 0.67
N ASN A 90 -8.81 -15.33 -0.64
CA ASN A 90 -9.14 -14.25 -1.57
C ASN A 90 -10.34 -14.68 -2.44
N TYR A 91 -11.44 -13.94 -2.31
CA TYR A 91 -12.70 -14.19 -3.00
C TYR A 91 -12.92 -13.09 -4.03
N GLN A 92 -12.99 -13.46 -5.31
CA GLN A 92 -13.11 -12.51 -6.41
C GLN A 92 -14.46 -12.65 -7.10
N THR A 93 -15.06 -11.53 -7.53
CA THR A 93 -16.30 -11.57 -8.33
C THR A 93 -16.12 -12.41 -9.59
N ASN A 94 -17.11 -13.23 -9.91
CA ASN A 94 -17.02 -14.14 -11.06
C ASN A 94 -16.95 -13.39 -12.39
N GLU A 95 -17.60 -12.24 -12.45
CA GLU A 95 -17.58 -11.32 -13.59
C GLU A 95 -17.06 -9.96 -13.13
N PRO A 96 -16.53 -9.12 -14.05
CA PRO A 96 -16.29 -7.72 -13.78
C PRO A 96 -17.58 -7.04 -13.33
N VAL A 97 -17.48 -6.23 -12.28
CA VAL A 97 -18.61 -5.49 -11.72
C VAL A 97 -18.42 -4.03 -12.04
N LYS A 98 -19.48 -3.38 -12.52
CA LYS A 98 -19.53 -1.92 -12.64
C LYS A 98 -20.63 -1.39 -11.73
N THR A 99 -20.22 -0.68 -10.68
CA THR A 99 -21.15 -0.03 -9.74
C THR A 99 -21.33 1.45 -10.03
N GLU A 100 -22.34 2.05 -9.40
CA GLU A 100 -22.71 3.45 -9.58
C GLU A 100 -22.60 4.26 -8.28
N ALA A 101 -22.15 5.50 -8.40
CA ALA A 101 -22.15 6.48 -7.33
C ALA A 101 -23.56 6.76 -6.80
N GLY A 102 -23.69 7.06 -5.50
CA GLY A 102 -24.96 7.29 -4.81
C GLY A 102 -25.75 6.02 -4.48
N GLN A 103 -25.28 4.84 -4.89
CA GLN A 103 -25.87 3.56 -4.51
C GLN A 103 -25.19 2.98 -3.27
N GLY A 104 -25.97 2.30 -2.42
CA GLY A 104 -25.49 1.61 -1.23
C GLY A 104 -25.06 0.18 -1.53
N TYR A 105 -23.91 -0.24 -1.02
CA TYR A 105 -23.39 -1.60 -1.14
C TYR A 105 -22.91 -2.15 0.20
N TYR A 106 -22.90 -3.48 0.33
CA TYR A 106 -22.32 -4.19 1.47
C TYR A 106 -21.80 -5.55 1.04
N VAL A 107 -20.90 -6.12 1.84
CA VAL A 107 -20.47 -7.52 1.69
C VAL A 107 -21.19 -8.41 2.69
N ARG A 108 -21.58 -9.60 2.26
CA ARG A 108 -22.15 -10.67 3.08
C ARG A 108 -21.25 -11.89 2.99
N ILE A 109 -20.96 -12.49 4.14
CA ILE A 109 -20.01 -13.59 4.29
C ILE A 109 -20.68 -14.68 5.12
N ILE A 110 -20.71 -15.91 4.63
CA ILE A 110 -21.08 -17.09 5.40
C ILE A 110 -19.85 -17.99 5.47
N THR A 111 -19.27 -18.13 6.65
CA THR A 111 -18.10 -19.00 6.87
C THR A 111 -18.50 -20.47 6.81
N ARG A 112 -17.51 -21.37 6.70
CA ARG A 112 -17.76 -22.82 6.53
C ARG A 112 -18.52 -23.44 7.70
N ASP A 113 -18.39 -22.88 8.89
CA ASP A 113 -19.11 -23.28 10.11
C ASP A 113 -20.56 -22.74 10.16
N GLY A 114 -20.98 -21.97 9.15
CA GLY A 114 -22.30 -21.35 9.06
C GLY A 114 -22.43 -20.00 9.78
N THR A 115 -21.36 -19.46 10.38
CA THR A 115 -21.40 -18.12 10.97
C THR A 115 -21.55 -17.06 9.87
N GLU A 116 -22.49 -16.15 10.05
CA GLU A 116 -22.81 -15.09 9.10
C GLU A 116 -22.23 -13.76 9.57
N TYR A 117 -21.53 -13.08 8.67
CA TYR A 117 -21.00 -11.74 8.84
C TYR A 117 -21.50 -10.83 7.73
N ARG A 118 -21.60 -9.53 8.03
CA ARG A 118 -22.01 -8.51 7.08
C ARG A 118 -21.31 -7.19 7.38
N SER A 119 -20.92 -6.46 6.33
CA SER A 119 -20.56 -5.06 6.51
C SER A 119 -21.79 -4.20 6.76
N GLU A 120 -21.60 -3.04 7.37
CA GLU A 120 -22.54 -1.94 7.24
C GLU A 120 -22.69 -1.56 5.76
N VAL A 121 -23.83 -0.94 5.45
CA VAL A 121 -24.08 -0.43 4.11
C VAL A 121 -23.29 0.86 3.93
N GLU A 122 -22.54 0.94 2.83
CA GLU A 122 -21.87 2.16 2.42
C GLU A 122 -22.43 2.67 1.10
N GLU A 123 -22.79 3.96 1.11
CA GLU A 123 -23.14 4.68 -0.10
C GLU A 123 -21.86 5.09 -0.83
N MET A 124 -21.77 4.73 -2.10
CA MET A 124 -20.65 5.10 -2.95
C MET A 124 -20.60 6.62 -3.13
N PRO A 125 -19.51 7.30 -2.73
CA PRO A 125 -19.40 8.75 -2.92
C PRO A 125 -19.43 9.13 -4.40
N VAL A 126 -19.77 10.37 -4.70
CA VAL A 126 -19.57 10.92 -6.06
C VAL A 126 -18.06 11.09 -6.32
N PRO A 127 -17.54 10.69 -7.50
CA PRO A 127 -16.12 10.81 -7.80
C PRO A 127 -15.69 12.28 -7.85
N THR A 128 -14.69 12.63 -7.05
CA THR A 128 -14.03 13.93 -7.09
C THR A 128 -12.84 13.88 -8.05
N GLN A 129 -12.62 14.92 -8.85
CA GLN A 129 -11.49 14.97 -9.78
C GLN A 129 -10.18 15.40 -9.08
N ILE A 130 -9.05 15.03 -9.69
CA ILE A 130 -7.73 15.50 -9.29
C ILE A 130 -7.49 16.86 -9.96
N GLN A 131 -7.40 17.94 -9.17
CA GLN A 131 -7.30 19.30 -9.71
C GLN A 131 -5.94 19.53 -10.35
N ASP A 132 -4.87 19.46 -9.55
CA ASP A 132 -3.50 19.72 -9.99
C ASP A 132 -2.58 18.57 -9.60
N VAL A 133 -1.59 18.29 -10.44
CA VAL A 133 -0.46 17.41 -10.10
C VAL A 133 0.83 18.13 -10.43
N TYR A 134 1.76 18.09 -9.50
CA TYR A 134 3.06 18.73 -9.56
C TYR A 134 4.14 17.67 -9.58
N VAL A 135 5.11 17.85 -10.47
CA VAL A 135 6.30 17.00 -10.60
C VAL A 135 7.51 17.88 -10.34
N VAL A 136 8.36 17.45 -9.40
CA VAL A 136 9.54 18.23 -8.99
C VAL A 136 10.76 17.33 -8.97
N ASP A 137 11.85 17.78 -9.61
CA ASP A 137 13.18 17.17 -9.51
C ASP A 137 13.58 17.09 -8.04
N SER A 138 13.95 15.89 -7.60
CA SER A 138 14.25 15.59 -6.21
C SER A 138 15.58 14.84 -6.09
N THR A 139 16.28 15.05 -4.99
CA THR A 139 17.47 14.27 -4.63
C THR A 139 17.16 13.51 -3.34
N PHE A 140 17.25 12.20 -3.42
CA PHE A 140 17.00 11.28 -2.32
C PHE A 140 18.32 10.83 -1.74
N ARG A 141 18.38 10.73 -0.42
CA ARG A 141 19.55 10.24 0.29
C ARG A 141 19.22 8.90 0.90
N ASP A 142 20.02 7.90 0.58
CA ASP A 142 19.92 6.57 1.15
C ASP A 142 21.18 6.21 1.93
N VAL A 143 21.02 5.38 2.95
CA VAL A 143 22.12 4.87 3.77
C VAL A 143 22.16 3.36 3.62
N ASN A 144 23.02 2.91 2.71
CA ASN A 144 23.28 1.49 2.51
C ASN A 144 24.43 1.04 3.41
N TYR A 145 24.52 -0.24 3.72
CA TYR A 145 25.67 -0.77 4.45
C TYR A 145 26.60 -1.49 3.47
N ASN A 146 27.89 -1.16 3.49
CA ASN A 146 28.87 -1.89 2.67
C ASN A 146 29.08 -3.32 3.21
N TYR A 147 29.90 -4.11 2.52
CA TYR A 147 30.24 -5.48 2.93
C TYR A 147 30.78 -5.58 4.37
N TRP A 148 31.32 -4.48 4.91
CA TRP A 148 31.86 -4.39 6.27
C TRP A 148 30.85 -3.87 7.30
N GLY A 149 29.60 -3.61 6.91
CA GLY A 149 28.57 -3.06 7.78
C GLY A 149 28.73 -1.58 8.10
N GLU A 150 29.53 -0.85 7.32
CA GLU A 150 29.68 0.60 7.47
C GLU A 150 28.62 1.34 6.64
N PRO A 151 27.99 2.39 7.19
CA PRO A 151 27.00 3.17 6.45
C PRO A 151 27.66 3.94 5.31
N VAL A 152 27.19 3.70 4.09
CA VAL A 152 27.51 4.40 2.86
C VAL A 152 26.30 5.23 2.47
N VAL A 153 26.49 6.55 2.54
CA VAL A 153 25.48 7.50 2.10
C VAL A 153 25.56 7.64 0.59
N SER A 154 24.45 7.40 -0.10
CA SER A 154 24.32 7.59 -1.54
C SER A 154 23.20 8.59 -1.82
N ASP A 155 23.50 9.61 -2.61
CA ASP A 155 22.52 10.57 -3.09
C ASP A 155 22.08 10.15 -4.51
N TYR A 156 20.78 10.13 -4.72
CA TYR A 156 20.11 9.59 -5.90
C TYR A 156 19.17 10.64 -6.48
N ARG A 157 19.22 10.85 -7.79
CA ARG A 157 18.24 11.71 -8.45
C ARG A 157 16.95 10.97 -8.73
N GLY A 158 15.87 11.72 -8.69
CA GLY A 158 14.56 11.23 -9.00
C GLY A 158 13.56 12.35 -9.07
N ILE A 159 12.29 11.98 -9.02
CA ILE A 159 11.19 12.94 -9.06
C ILE A 159 10.20 12.65 -7.95
N THR A 160 9.58 13.72 -7.46
CA THR A 160 8.48 13.63 -6.50
C THR A 160 7.19 14.11 -7.16
N PHE A 161 6.15 13.29 -7.06
CA PHE A 161 4.79 13.64 -7.45
C PHE A 161 4.03 14.17 -6.23
N SER A 162 3.30 15.27 -6.40
CA SER A 162 2.36 15.77 -5.40
C SER A 162 1.11 16.33 -6.03
N ILE A 163 0.04 16.38 -5.27
CA ILE A 163 -1.29 16.68 -5.79
C ILE A 163 -2.01 17.73 -4.99
N ARG A 164 -2.93 18.39 -5.67
CA ARG A 164 -4.03 19.12 -5.04
C ARG A 164 -5.34 18.40 -5.38
N PRO A 165 -6.01 17.76 -4.40
CA PRO A 165 -7.36 17.28 -4.63
C PRO A 165 -8.29 18.47 -4.84
N GLN A 166 -9.29 18.31 -5.72
CA GLN A 166 -10.33 19.32 -5.85
C GLN A 166 -11.09 19.42 -4.52
N GLN A 167 -11.10 20.61 -3.91
CA GLN A 167 -11.90 20.83 -2.70
C GLN A 167 -13.38 20.64 -3.04
N THR A 168 -13.99 19.62 -2.46
CA THR A 168 -15.44 19.46 -2.46
C THR A 168 -16.02 20.31 -1.35
N GLY A 169 -17.01 21.14 -1.64
CA GLY A 169 -17.83 21.79 -0.59
C GLY A 169 -18.67 20.81 0.25
N VAL A 170 -18.46 19.50 0.07
CA VAL A 170 -19.11 18.41 0.80
C VAL A 170 -18.22 18.06 2.00
N GLU A 171 -18.69 18.35 3.22
CA GLU A 171 -17.95 18.19 4.49
C GLU A 171 -17.62 16.72 4.89
N ASN A 172 -17.83 15.73 4.02
CA ASN A 172 -17.90 14.32 4.43
C ASN A 172 -17.21 13.29 3.51
N THR A 173 -16.29 13.70 2.62
CA THR A 173 -15.53 12.76 1.78
C THR A 173 -14.04 12.76 2.10
N GLY A 174 -13.46 11.58 2.28
CA GLY A 174 -12.00 11.38 2.33
C GLY A 174 -11.46 10.95 0.97
N PHE A 175 -10.13 10.95 0.84
CA PHE A 175 -9.45 10.47 -0.35
C PHE A 175 -8.39 9.43 0.01
N LEU A 176 -8.34 8.37 -0.80
CA LEU A 176 -7.24 7.42 -0.84
C LEU A 176 -6.57 7.51 -2.20
N TYR A 177 -5.29 7.18 -2.26
CA TYR A 177 -4.55 7.17 -3.51
C TYR A 177 -3.77 5.90 -3.72
N ARG A 178 -3.71 5.47 -4.97
CA ARG A 178 -2.82 4.45 -5.51
C ARG A 178 -2.22 4.96 -6.80
N TRP A 179 -1.11 4.36 -7.22
CA TRP A 179 -0.49 4.75 -8.46
C TRP A 179 0.08 3.55 -9.20
N ASN A 180 0.06 3.65 -10.51
CA ASN A 180 0.76 2.77 -11.43
C ASN A 180 1.72 3.62 -12.26
N GLY A 181 2.79 3.02 -12.75
CA GLY A 181 3.73 3.66 -13.63
C GLY A 181 4.25 2.73 -14.70
N LEU A 182 4.65 3.33 -15.81
CA LEU A 182 5.36 2.66 -16.90
C LEU A 182 6.63 3.46 -17.16
N VAL A 183 7.75 2.87 -16.77
CA VAL A 183 9.08 3.43 -16.97
C VAL A 183 9.59 2.99 -18.32
N ASN A 184 10.17 3.91 -19.09
CA ASN A 184 10.93 3.58 -20.29
C ASN A 184 12.39 3.98 -20.13
N TYR A 185 13.31 3.08 -20.46
CA TYR A 185 14.75 3.30 -20.31
C TYR A 185 15.57 2.64 -21.41
N LEU A 186 16.56 3.38 -21.92
CA LEU A 186 17.49 2.94 -22.95
C LEU A 186 18.70 2.27 -22.31
N VAL A 187 18.98 1.02 -22.67
CA VAL A 187 20.20 0.30 -22.30
C VAL A 187 21.13 0.22 -23.50
N TYR A 188 22.34 0.76 -23.34
CA TYR A 188 23.41 0.62 -24.33
C TYR A 188 24.43 -0.40 -23.84
N SER A 189 24.71 -1.40 -24.67
CA SER A 189 25.68 -2.45 -24.39
C SER A 189 26.62 -2.66 -25.58
N GLU A 190 27.82 -3.16 -25.30
CA GLU A 190 28.86 -3.38 -26.30
C GLU A 190 29.39 -4.80 -26.23
N LEU A 191 29.53 -5.43 -27.41
CA LEU A 191 30.24 -6.69 -27.59
C LEU A 191 31.28 -6.51 -28.72
N GLN A 192 32.55 -6.52 -28.34
CA GLN A 192 33.70 -6.32 -29.25
C GLN A 192 33.64 -4.98 -29.99
N LEU A 193 33.21 -4.97 -31.25
CA LEU A 193 33.10 -3.78 -32.11
C LEU A 193 31.64 -3.44 -32.47
N SER A 194 30.68 -4.13 -31.85
CA SER A 194 29.25 -3.92 -32.09
C SER A 194 28.58 -3.31 -30.86
N GLY A 195 27.87 -2.21 -31.05
CA GLY A 195 27.00 -1.60 -30.04
C GLY A 195 25.54 -2.01 -30.25
N PHE A 196 24.81 -2.15 -29.15
CA PHE A 196 23.40 -2.56 -29.14
C PHE A 196 22.59 -1.59 -28.28
N ASN A 197 21.51 -1.06 -28.86
CA ASN A 197 20.55 -0.22 -28.15
C ASN A 197 19.32 -1.08 -27.80
N TYR A 198 19.02 -1.23 -26.53
CA TYR A 198 17.81 -1.90 -26.06
C TYR A 198 16.85 -0.87 -25.51
N TYR A 199 15.65 -0.86 -26.08
CA TYR A 199 14.53 -0.05 -25.64
C TYR A 199 13.72 -0.89 -24.65
N CYS A 200 13.91 -0.64 -23.36
CA CYS A 200 13.28 -1.39 -22.30
C CYS A 200 12.17 -0.62 -21.58
N TRP A 201 11.23 -1.36 -21.01
CA TRP A 201 10.19 -0.81 -20.16
C TRP A 201 9.91 -1.70 -18.96
N ASP A 202 9.35 -1.10 -17.91
CA ASP A 202 8.94 -1.78 -16.68
C ASP A 202 7.68 -1.13 -16.10
N LYS A 203 6.68 -1.95 -15.77
CA LYS A 203 5.47 -1.53 -15.06
C LYS A 203 5.70 -1.62 -13.56
N ILE A 204 5.48 -0.50 -12.89
CA ILE A 204 5.63 -0.37 -11.45
C ILE A 204 4.28 0.05 -10.84
N TRP A 205 4.03 -0.32 -9.59
CA TRP A 205 2.77 0.03 -8.91
C TRP A 205 2.95 0.20 -7.41
N SER A 206 2.04 0.96 -6.82
CA SER A 206 1.98 1.13 -5.37
C SER A 206 1.61 -0.18 -4.68
N THR A 207 2.39 -0.59 -3.69
CA THR A 207 2.03 -1.70 -2.78
C THR A 207 1.23 -1.24 -1.57
N THR A 208 1.16 0.08 -1.34
CA THR A 208 0.45 0.71 -0.24
C THR A 208 -0.63 1.67 -0.74
N THR A 209 -1.66 1.87 0.07
CA THR A 209 -2.72 2.85 -0.18
C THR A 209 -2.44 4.10 0.64
N TYR A 210 -2.30 5.24 -0.02
CA TYR A 210 -2.01 6.52 0.64
C TYR A 210 -3.30 7.16 1.15
N VAL A 211 -3.29 7.63 2.40
CA VAL A 211 -4.46 8.21 3.07
C VAL A 211 -4.30 9.73 3.23
N TYR A 212 -5.29 10.50 2.77
CA TYR A 212 -5.34 11.96 2.91
C TYR A 212 -5.82 12.42 4.30
N ASP A 213 -5.04 13.25 5.00
CA ASP A 213 -5.37 13.76 6.35
C ASP A 213 -5.39 15.30 6.44
N TYR A 214 -6.59 15.87 6.42
CA TYR A 214 -6.85 17.32 6.40
C TYR A 214 -6.36 18.08 7.66
N PHE A 215 -6.27 17.42 8.83
CA PHE A 215 -6.08 18.11 10.12
C PHE A 215 -4.63 18.21 10.59
N LYS A 216 -3.68 17.63 9.85
CA LYS A 216 -2.24 17.72 10.14
C LYS A 216 -1.51 18.68 9.17
N ASP A 217 -2.23 19.27 8.23
CA ASP A 217 -1.68 20.06 7.10
C ASP A 217 -1.79 21.59 7.31
N GLU A 218 -1.74 22.07 8.56
CA GLU A 218 -1.50 23.50 8.83
C GLU A 218 0.01 23.75 8.91
N TYR A 219 0.68 23.98 7.77
CA TYR A 219 1.88 24.84 7.65
C TYR A 219 2.36 25.02 6.19
N ILE A 220 1.64 25.68 5.27
CA ILE A 220 2.33 26.27 4.09
C ILE A 220 1.82 27.64 3.66
N THR A 221 2.69 28.62 3.89
CA THR A 221 2.79 29.87 3.14
C THR A 221 4.22 29.92 2.59
N GLU A 222 4.36 30.05 1.26
CA GLU A 222 5.60 29.97 0.46
C GLU A 222 6.06 28.55 0.01
N LEU A 223 5.18 27.60 -0.35
CA LEU A 223 5.47 26.17 -0.64
C LEU A 223 6.96 25.76 -0.71
N PRO A 224 7.64 25.61 0.44
CA PRO A 224 8.99 25.11 0.51
C PRO A 224 8.90 23.60 0.71
N VAL A 225 8.67 22.81 -0.34
CA VAL A 225 8.85 21.33 -0.40
C VAL A 225 8.17 20.49 0.71
N GLY A 226 7.33 21.10 1.57
CA GLY A 226 6.88 20.52 2.84
C GLY A 226 5.47 19.91 2.85
N ASP A 227 4.64 20.18 1.82
CA ASP A 227 3.30 19.59 1.64
C ASP A 227 3.20 18.94 0.26
N LEU A 228 4.33 18.46 -0.25
CA LEU A 228 4.28 17.32 -1.15
C LEU A 228 3.91 16.12 -0.28
N HIS A 229 2.69 15.61 -0.41
CA HIS A 229 2.48 14.20 -0.09
C HIS A 229 3.29 13.41 -1.13
N SER A 230 4.36 12.74 -0.69
CA SER A 230 5.07 11.79 -1.54
C SER A 230 4.17 10.57 -1.75
N LEU A 231 3.35 10.62 -2.80
CA LEU A 231 2.54 9.49 -3.24
C LEU A 231 3.44 8.41 -3.83
N SER A 232 4.59 8.81 -4.37
CA SER A 232 5.61 7.96 -4.97
C SER A 232 6.85 8.80 -5.24
N PHE A 233 8.02 8.19 -5.12
CA PHE A 233 9.22 8.71 -5.75
C PHE A 233 9.65 7.73 -6.84
N TYR A 234 10.20 8.27 -7.91
CA TYR A 234 10.84 7.45 -8.93
C TYR A 234 12.34 7.73 -8.93
N TYR A 235 13.13 6.66 -8.77
CA TYR A 235 14.59 6.73 -8.84
C TYR A 235 15.03 6.67 -10.29
N LEU A 236 15.76 7.68 -10.74
CA LEU A 236 16.39 7.71 -12.07
C LEU A 236 17.74 7.01 -12.00
N GLY A 237 17.75 5.69 -11.85
CA GLY A 237 18.99 4.90 -11.82
C GLY A 237 18.72 3.41 -11.89
N PRO A 238 19.76 2.56 -11.92
CA PRO A 238 19.61 1.17 -12.34
C PRO A 238 18.83 0.39 -11.28
N LEU A 239 17.52 0.29 -11.48
CA LEU A 239 16.68 -0.77 -10.93
C LEU A 239 17.37 -2.09 -11.26
N PRO A 240 17.34 -3.13 -10.40
CA PRO A 240 18.14 -4.32 -10.65
C PRO A 240 17.77 -4.91 -12.01
N ILE A 241 18.63 -4.70 -13.01
CA ILE A 241 18.40 -5.22 -14.35
C ILE A 241 19.14 -6.54 -14.44
N ASP A 242 18.44 -7.57 -14.91
CA ASP A 242 19.06 -8.84 -15.24
C ASP A 242 20.00 -8.64 -16.44
N SER A 243 21.29 -8.49 -16.16
CA SER A 243 22.30 -8.26 -17.18
C SER A 243 22.42 -9.41 -18.18
N THR A 244 21.90 -10.61 -17.85
CA THR A 244 21.89 -11.75 -18.77
C THR A 244 20.95 -11.55 -19.96
N ARG A 245 20.06 -10.55 -19.92
CA ARG A 245 19.15 -10.19 -21.01
C ARG A 245 19.84 -9.42 -22.14
N PHE A 246 21.05 -8.91 -21.93
CA PHE A 246 21.75 -8.06 -22.91
C PHE A 246 22.99 -8.73 -23.49
N MET A 247 23.21 -8.48 -24.78
CA MET A 247 24.43 -8.89 -25.45
C MET A 247 25.60 -7.97 -25.09
N GLY A 248 26.64 -8.53 -24.46
CA GLY A 248 27.85 -7.78 -24.14
C GLY A 248 27.80 -7.11 -22.78
N GLU A 249 28.72 -6.17 -22.56
CA GLU A 249 28.81 -5.43 -21.30
C GLU A 249 27.93 -4.18 -21.37
N ILE A 250 27.05 -3.99 -20.37
CA ILE A 250 26.22 -2.80 -20.25
C ILE A 250 27.15 -1.61 -19.97
N GLN A 251 27.15 -0.65 -20.89
CA GLN A 251 27.95 0.58 -20.78
C GLN A 251 27.15 1.71 -20.14
N ARG A 252 25.84 1.79 -20.44
CA ARG A 252 24.98 2.90 -19.98
C ARG A 252 23.52 2.49 -19.91
N ILE A 253 22.82 3.01 -18.90
CA ILE A 253 21.37 2.93 -18.74
C ILE A 253 20.86 4.34 -18.54
N ASN A 254 19.89 4.77 -19.35
CA ASN A 254 19.28 6.09 -19.25
C ASN A 254 17.76 5.93 -19.18
N THR A 255 17.12 6.44 -18.12
CA THR A 255 15.65 6.60 -18.15
C THR A 255 15.32 7.71 -19.13
N THR A 256 14.35 7.47 -20.02
CA THR A 256 13.96 8.43 -21.05
C THR A 256 12.59 9.02 -20.79
N SER A 257 11.64 8.22 -20.30
CA SER A 257 10.30 8.70 -19.97
C SER A 257 9.64 7.85 -18.91
N LEU A 258 8.65 8.44 -18.23
CA LEU A 258 7.81 7.79 -17.23
C LEU A 258 6.36 8.20 -17.47
N TYR A 259 5.48 7.22 -17.56
CA TYR A 259 4.06 7.44 -17.34
C TYR A 259 3.73 7.19 -15.88
N TYR A 260 2.97 8.08 -15.28
CA TYR A 260 2.48 8.00 -13.91
C TYR A 260 0.96 8.13 -13.92
N GLN A 261 0.27 7.02 -13.68
CA GLN A 261 -1.18 6.97 -13.52
C GLN A 261 -1.51 7.06 -12.04
N LEU A 262 -2.06 8.19 -11.63
CA LEU A 262 -2.57 8.39 -10.28
C LEU A 262 -4.05 8.03 -10.22
N GLU A 263 -4.41 7.18 -9.26
CA GLU A 263 -5.77 6.79 -8.96
C GLU A 263 -6.20 7.44 -7.64
N GLN A 264 -7.27 8.22 -7.67
CA GLN A 264 -7.89 8.84 -6.50
C GLN A 264 -9.22 8.14 -6.22
N TYR A 265 -9.38 7.68 -4.99
CA TYR A 265 -10.60 7.04 -4.53
C TYR A 265 -11.30 7.94 -3.51
N SER A 266 -12.52 8.36 -3.85
CA SER A 266 -13.39 9.12 -2.94
C SER A 266 -14.08 8.14 -2.00
N ILE A 267 -13.96 8.38 -0.70
CA ILE A 267 -14.48 7.48 0.35
C ILE A 267 -15.40 8.22 1.32
N SER A 268 -16.29 7.46 1.97
CA SER A 268 -17.17 7.98 3.02
C SER A 268 -16.39 8.55 4.20
N LYS A 269 -16.98 9.47 4.97
CA LYS A 269 -16.37 10.00 6.20
C LYS A 269 -15.98 8.91 7.19
N LYS A 270 -16.80 7.87 7.30
CA LYS A 270 -16.53 6.72 8.17
C LYS A 270 -15.30 5.94 7.68
N GLY A 271 -15.23 5.68 6.37
CA GLY A 271 -14.06 5.08 5.75
C GLY A 271 -12.81 5.93 5.96
N ALA A 272 -12.91 7.25 5.80
CA ALA A 272 -11.80 8.17 6.02
C ALA A 272 -11.28 8.11 7.46
N LYS A 273 -12.18 8.03 8.44
CA LYS A 273 -11.81 7.83 9.84
C LYS A 273 -11.06 6.50 10.02
N TYR A 274 -11.61 5.40 9.50
CA TYR A 274 -10.98 4.08 9.59
C TYR A 274 -9.56 4.07 9.03
N TRP A 275 -9.37 4.53 7.79
CA TRP A 275 -8.06 4.53 7.13
C TRP A 275 -7.06 5.46 7.81
N ARG A 276 -7.49 6.59 8.37
CA ARG A 276 -6.62 7.46 9.19
C ARG A 276 -6.20 6.79 10.49
N SER A 277 -7.10 6.07 11.16
CA SER A 277 -6.76 5.31 12.37
C SER A 277 -5.75 4.20 12.07
N ILE A 278 -5.92 3.46 10.96
CA ILE A 278 -4.94 2.47 10.48
C ILE A 278 -3.57 3.11 10.22
N LYS A 279 -3.54 4.23 9.48
CA LYS A 279 -2.30 4.97 9.20
C LYS A 279 -1.58 5.38 10.48
N LYS A 280 -2.31 6.01 11.42
CA LYS A 280 -1.76 6.46 12.71
C LYS A 280 -1.18 5.32 13.53
N GLN A 281 -1.83 4.16 13.56
CA GLN A 281 -1.32 2.99 14.28
C GLN A 281 -0.08 2.41 13.60
N SER A 282 -0.07 2.33 12.26
CA SER A 282 1.09 1.83 11.52
C SER A 282 2.32 2.73 11.61
N GLU A 283 2.13 4.05 11.79
CA GLU A 283 3.21 5.03 11.96
C GLU A 283 3.69 5.17 13.42
N SER A 284 3.02 4.49 14.37
CA SER A 284 3.42 4.51 15.77
C SER A 284 4.75 3.80 15.96
N SER A 285 5.75 4.51 16.49
CA SER A 285 7.12 4.01 16.67
C SER A 285 7.31 3.10 17.89
N GLY A 286 6.24 2.83 18.65
CA GLY A 286 6.24 2.08 19.90
C GLY A 286 6.85 2.85 21.08
N THR A 287 6.98 4.18 20.99
CA THR A 287 7.61 4.98 22.06
C THR A 287 6.61 5.39 23.13
N LEU A 288 7.10 5.67 24.34
CA LEU A 288 6.28 6.12 25.48
C LEU A 288 5.50 7.43 25.20
N PHE A 289 5.91 8.19 24.19
CA PHE A 289 5.29 9.45 23.79
C PHE A 289 4.43 9.33 22.53
N ASP A 290 4.21 8.10 22.06
CA ASP A 290 3.27 7.87 20.97
C ASP A 290 1.86 8.27 21.43
N PRO A 291 1.05 8.87 20.52
CA PRO A 291 -0.33 9.22 20.85
C PRO A 291 -1.09 7.97 21.29
N VAL A 292 -1.95 8.11 22.31
CA VAL A 292 -2.83 7.02 22.77
C VAL A 292 -3.61 6.47 21.57
N GLU A 293 -3.45 5.17 21.33
CA GLU A 293 -4.08 4.50 20.18
C GLU A 293 -5.61 4.61 20.28
N GLU A 294 -6.23 5.22 19.26
CA GLU A 294 -7.68 5.18 19.11
C GLU A 294 -8.07 3.78 18.64
N GLN A 295 -9.06 3.15 19.27
CA GLN A 295 -9.56 1.86 18.83
C GLN A 295 -10.02 1.93 17.37
N ILE A 296 -9.44 1.11 16.50
CA ILE A 296 -9.85 1.01 15.11
C ILE A 296 -11.19 0.29 15.04
N VAL A 297 -12.23 1.04 14.67
CA VAL A 297 -13.59 0.51 14.49
C VAL A 297 -13.83 0.25 13.01
N GLY A 298 -13.97 -1.03 12.67
CA GLY A 298 -14.32 -1.50 11.33
C GLY A 298 -15.79 -1.24 10.96
N ASN A 299 -16.21 -1.77 9.80
CA ASN A 299 -17.62 -1.79 9.41
C ASN A 299 -18.22 -3.20 9.35
N ILE A 300 -17.54 -4.22 9.88
CA ILE A 300 -17.98 -5.62 9.83
C ILE A 300 -18.63 -6.04 11.14
N THR A 301 -19.75 -6.75 11.05
CA THR A 301 -20.49 -7.28 12.19
C THR A 301 -20.83 -8.76 11.99
N CYS A 302 -20.84 -9.52 13.08
CA CYS A 302 -21.33 -10.89 13.11
C CYS A 302 -22.85 -10.86 13.32
N LEU A 303 -23.62 -11.43 12.39
CA LEU A 303 -25.08 -11.49 12.48
C LEU A 303 -25.55 -12.70 13.30
N SER A 304 -24.75 -13.76 13.37
CA SER A 304 -25.10 -14.97 14.14
C SER A 304 -24.87 -14.82 15.65
N ASP A 305 -23.98 -13.93 16.07
CA ASP A 305 -23.62 -13.71 17.47
C ASP A 305 -23.06 -12.29 17.67
N SER A 306 -23.80 -11.44 18.38
CA SER A 306 -23.42 -10.03 18.62
C SER A 306 -22.21 -9.87 19.53
N CYS A 307 -21.80 -10.92 20.26
CA CYS A 307 -20.61 -10.90 21.12
C CYS A 307 -19.33 -11.25 20.34
N LYS A 308 -19.45 -11.81 19.12
CA LYS A 308 -18.29 -12.09 18.27
C LYS A 308 -17.81 -10.82 17.58
N ILE A 309 -16.54 -10.51 17.80
CA ILE A 309 -15.86 -9.37 17.16
C ILE A 309 -15.37 -9.78 15.78
N ALA A 310 -15.50 -8.86 14.82
CA ALA A 310 -14.86 -8.91 13.51
C ALA A 310 -14.12 -7.60 13.26
N PHE A 311 -13.03 -7.67 12.51
CA PHE A 311 -12.18 -6.54 12.16
C PHE A 311 -12.18 -6.30 10.66
N GLY A 312 -11.52 -5.22 10.26
CA GLY A 312 -11.38 -4.84 8.87
C GLY A 312 -12.53 -3.95 8.39
N TYR A 313 -12.50 -3.66 7.10
CA TYR A 313 -13.38 -2.68 6.48
C TYR A 313 -13.65 -3.04 5.03
N PHE A 314 -14.93 -3.09 4.67
CA PHE A 314 -15.36 -3.16 3.27
C PHE A 314 -15.54 -1.74 2.74
N SER A 315 -14.56 -1.25 1.98
CA SER A 315 -14.56 0.10 1.43
C SER A 315 -15.37 0.16 0.14
N VAL A 316 -16.33 1.08 0.06
CA VAL A 316 -17.06 1.40 -1.17
C VAL A 316 -16.61 2.78 -1.64
N VAL A 317 -16.05 2.84 -2.84
CA VAL A 317 -15.32 4.01 -3.32
C VAL A 317 -15.74 4.36 -4.74
N SER A 318 -15.59 5.62 -5.12
CA SER A 318 -15.61 6.03 -6.52
C SER A 318 -14.23 6.50 -6.96
N ALA A 319 -13.85 6.12 -8.17
CA ALA A 319 -12.51 6.34 -8.70
C ALA A 319 -12.48 7.52 -9.66
N SER A 320 -11.41 8.30 -9.58
CA SER A 320 -10.96 9.19 -10.64
C SER A 320 -9.48 8.94 -10.90
N GLU A 321 -9.03 9.28 -12.11
CA GLU A 321 -7.63 9.09 -12.48
C GLU A 321 -7.07 10.29 -13.22
N LYS A 322 -5.74 10.39 -13.18
CA LYS A 322 -4.98 11.33 -13.98
C LYS A 322 -3.66 10.69 -14.38
N VAL A 323 -3.31 10.76 -15.66
CA VAL A 323 -2.06 10.21 -16.17
C VAL A 323 -1.12 11.35 -16.56
N ILE A 324 0.13 11.22 -16.15
CA ILE A 324 1.19 12.19 -16.41
C ILE A 324 2.31 11.49 -17.14
N ALA A 325 2.71 12.02 -18.28
CA ALA A 325 3.94 11.64 -18.95
C ALA A 325 5.04 12.63 -18.54
N VAL A 326 6.19 12.09 -18.16
CA VAL A 326 7.40 12.85 -17.83
C VAL A 326 8.50 12.40 -18.79
N ASP A 327 9.07 13.35 -19.51
CA ASP A 327 10.22 13.12 -20.39
C ASP A 327 11.50 13.59 -19.68
N PHE A 328 12.56 12.78 -19.81
CA PHE A 328 13.83 13.02 -19.13
C PHE A 328 14.97 13.29 -20.12
N ASP A 329 15.72 14.36 -19.88
CA ASP A 329 17.04 14.60 -20.48
C ASP A 329 18.13 14.20 -19.47
N GLY A 330 18.60 12.96 -19.59
CA GLY A 330 19.54 12.37 -18.65
C GLY A 330 18.90 12.15 -17.28
N GLU A 331 19.24 12.99 -16.30
CA GLU A 331 18.74 12.90 -14.92
C GLU A 331 17.81 14.05 -14.53
N LYS A 332 17.33 14.83 -15.51
CA LYS A 332 16.46 15.99 -15.27
C LYS A 332 15.10 15.82 -15.94
N CYS A 333 14.05 16.29 -15.29
CA CYS A 333 12.77 16.49 -15.97
C CYS A 333 12.93 17.54 -17.06
N GLU A 334 12.71 17.15 -18.30
CA GLU A 334 12.65 18.08 -19.43
C GLU A 334 11.22 18.60 -19.62
N GLU A 335 10.26 17.69 -19.65
CA GLU A 335 8.86 18.02 -19.91
C GLU A 335 7.89 17.16 -19.10
N VAL A 336 6.76 17.76 -18.72
CA VAL A 336 5.68 17.11 -17.98
C VAL A 336 4.36 17.42 -18.66
N ARG A 337 3.63 16.38 -19.06
CA ARG A 337 2.35 16.51 -19.78
C ARG A 337 1.27 15.65 -19.12
N VAL A 338 0.04 16.15 -19.10
CA VAL A 338 -1.13 15.31 -18.78
C VAL A 338 -1.55 14.59 -20.06
N VAL A 339 -1.71 13.27 -19.98
CA VAL A 339 -2.11 12.42 -21.10
C VAL A 339 -3.41 11.68 -20.78
N ASP A 340 -4.13 11.23 -21.81
CA ASP A 340 -5.45 10.61 -21.64
C ASP A 340 -5.39 9.23 -21.00
N SER A 341 -4.33 8.46 -21.26
CA SER A 341 -4.16 7.10 -20.73
C SER A 341 -2.69 6.71 -20.66
N MET A 342 -2.37 5.80 -19.75
CA MET A 342 -1.05 5.16 -19.70
C MET A 342 -1.01 4.04 -20.72
N PRO A 343 0.08 3.90 -21.51
CA PRO A 343 0.22 2.76 -22.40
C PRO A 343 0.23 1.43 -21.64
N ASN A 344 -0.26 0.37 -22.29
CA ASN A 344 -0.31 -0.96 -21.71
C ASN A 344 0.39 -1.97 -22.62
N PRO A 345 1.73 -2.09 -22.54
CA PRO A 345 2.46 -3.11 -23.29
C PRO A 345 2.07 -4.53 -22.87
N ASP A 346 2.21 -5.48 -23.79
CA ASP A 346 1.83 -6.89 -23.63
C ASP A 346 2.56 -7.60 -22.48
N HIS A 347 3.77 -7.14 -22.16
CA HIS A 347 4.59 -7.62 -21.06
C HIS A 347 4.80 -6.51 -20.04
N ASP A 348 4.77 -6.87 -18.76
CA ASP A 348 4.99 -5.93 -17.66
C ASP A 348 6.43 -5.40 -17.66
N GLU A 349 7.40 -6.24 -18.01
CA GLU A 349 8.80 -5.86 -18.19
C GLU A 349 9.37 -6.54 -19.45
N ASP A 350 9.88 -5.76 -20.41
CA ASP A 350 10.55 -6.31 -21.60
C ASP A 350 11.53 -5.31 -22.26
N CYS A 351 12.29 -5.75 -23.26
CA CYS A 351 13.23 -4.95 -24.04
C CYS A 351 13.17 -5.28 -25.53
N SER A 352 13.13 -4.24 -26.37
CA SER A 352 13.25 -4.36 -27.83
C SER A 352 14.64 -3.97 -28.32
N LEU A 353 15.29 -4.86 -29.07
CA LEU A 353 16.62 -4.60 -29.63
C LEU A 353 16.53 -3.71 -30.87
N ASN A 354 17.19 -2.54 -30.83
CA ASN A 354 17.34 -1.56 -31.91
C ASN A 354 16.02 -1.06 -32.53
N VAL A 355 14.88 -1.33 -31.88
CA VAL A 355 13.56 -0.90 -32.31
C VAL A 355 12.88 -0.25 -31.11
N MET A 356 12.53 1.03 -31.25
CA MET A 356 11.79 1.76 -30.25
C MET A 356 10.31 1.35 -30.32
N PRO A 357 9.69 0.94 -29.19
CA PRO A 357 8.26 0.64 -29.13
C PRO A 357 7.38 1.84 -29.50
N ASP A 358 6.23 1.60 -30.15
CA ASP A 358 5.33 2.66 -30.62
C ASP A 358 4.69 3.48 -29.48
N PHE A 359 4.57 2.91 -28.29
CA PHE A 359 4.03 3.61 -27.12
C PHE A 359 5.07 4.49 -26.42
N TRP A 360 6.33 4.40 -26.81
CA TRP A 360 7.41 5.18 -26.24
C TRP A 360 7.36 6.58 -26.83
N PHE A 361 6.87 7.53 -26.03
CA PHE A 361 6.82 8.93 -26.44
C PHE A 361 8.21 9.58 -26.33
N ASN A 362 8.52 10.51 -27.23
CA ASN A 362 9.81 11.19 -27.35
C ASN A 362 9.66 12.71 -27.51
#